data_AF-A0A0H3DV39-F1
#
_entry.id   AF-A0A0H3DV39-F1
#
_cell.length_a   1.000
_cell.length_b   1.000
_cell.length_c   1.000
_cell.angle_alpha   90.00
_cell.angle_beta   90.00
_cell.angle_gamma   90.00
#
_symmetry.space_group_name_H-M   'P 1'
#
loop_
_entity.id
_entity.type
_entity.pdbx_description
1 polymer ?
#
loop_
_entity_poly.entity_id
_entity_poly.type
_entity_poly.pdbx_seq_one_letter_code
_entity_poly.pdbx_strand_id
1 'polypeptide(L)'
;MQQQRWVSAREIAQQFDLSPCKAINTVSYILSGVEEITCQTKTVPNQLEGRGCQCQRLIQVSHIDELIAARIRNAINTESEGTPADAEQKAAEAEAVARMAIRVPPDELNREQKWQWMLSKAQRK
;
A
#
# COMPACT_ATOMS: atom_id res chain seq x y z
N MET A 1 24.14 0.12 -10.59
CA MET A 1 24.10 1.00 -9.41
C MET A 1 23.85 0.15 -8.16
N GLN A 2 24.89 -0.34 -7.49
CA GLN A 2 24.75 -0.97 -6.17
C GLN A 2 25.08 0.08 -5.11
N GLN A 3 24.06 0.75 -4.57
CA GLN A 3 24.25 1.49 -3.34
C GLN A 3 24.12 0.50 -2.19
N GLN A 4 25.23 0.13 -1.55
CA GLN A 4 25.20 -0.62 -0.28
C GLN A 4 24.75 0.28 0.90
N ARG A 5 23.78 1.17 0.66
CA ARG A 5 23.26 2.10 1.65
C ARG A 5 21.88 1.65 2.10
N TRP A 6 21.60 1.82 3.39
CA TRP A 6 20.26 1.70 3.92
C TRP A 6 19.46 2.96 3.56
N VAL A 7 18.31 2.78 2.92
CA VAL A 7 17.47 3.87 2.42
C VAL A 7 16.07 3.73 3.00
N SER A 8 15.48 4.84 3.43
CA SER A 8 14.09 4.86 3.87
C SER A 8 13.11 5.14 2.73
N ALA A 9 11.85 4.72 2.89
CA ALA A 9 10.79 5.06 1.93
C ALA A 9 10.60 6.58 1.77
N ARG A 10 10.94 7.40 2.79
CA ARG A 10 10.93 8.87 2.69
C ARG A 10 12.01 9.40 1.76
N GLU A 11 13.22 8.85 1.84
CA GLU A 11 14.31 9.23 0.93
C GLU A 11 14.00 8.81 -0.50
N ILE A 12 13.42 7.62 -0.69
CA ILE A 12 12.94 7.16 -2.01
C ILE A 12 11.88 8.14 -2.55
N ALA A 13 10.94 8.55 -1.71
CA ALA A 13 9.92 9.54 -2.08
C ALA A 13 10.54 10.84 -2.60
N GLN A 14 11.56 11.35 -1.92
CA GLN A 14 12.27 12.58 -2.33
C GLN A 14 13.07 12.41 -3.62
N GLN A 15 13.80 11.29 -3.78
CA GLN A 15 14.65 11.07 -4.95
C GLN A 15 13.86 10.85 -6.23
N PHE A 16 12.68 10.25 -6.13
CA PHE A 16 11.84 9.89 -7.28
C PHE A 16 10.60 10.77 -7.44
N ASP A 17 10.52 11.87 -6.68
CA ASP A 17 9.38 12.80 -6.65
C ASP A 17 8.02 12.08 -6.49
N LEU A 18 7.97 11.15 -5.52
CA LEU A 18 6.78 10.38 -5.19
C LEU A 18 6.15 10.88 -3.89
N SER A 19 4.84 10.70 -3.74
CA SER A 19 4.21 10.91 -2.44
C SER A 19 4.73 9.86 -1.43
N PRO A 20 4.83 10.18 -0.13
CA PRO A 20 5.30 9.23 0.89
C PRO A 20 4.50 7.93 0.93
N CYS A 21 3.17 8.02 0.75
CA CYS A 21 2.28 6.86 0.70
C CYS A 21 2.60 5.96 -0.51
N LYS A 22 2.79 6.56 -1.70
CA LYS A 22 3.14 5.82 -2.92
C LYS A 22 4.48 5.12 -2.77
N ALA A 23 5.50 5.80 -2.23
CA ALA A 23 6.81 5.20 -1.99
C ALA A 23 6.75 4.02 -1.01
N ILE A 24 5.97 4.14 0.07
CA ILE A 24 5.76 3.04 1.03
C ILE A 24 5.12 1.83 0.35
N ASN A 25 4.06 2.05 -0.43
CA ASN A 25 3.35 0.98 -1.12
C ASN A 25 4.23 0.29 -2.16
N THR A 26 4.97 1.06 -2.97
CA THR A 26 5.92 0.53 -3.95
C THR A 26 6.99 -0.33 -3.28
N VAL A 27 7.57 0.14 -2.17
CA VAL A 27 8.56 -0.64 -1.42
C VAL A 27 7.94 -1.92 -0.85
N SER A 28 6.72 -1.86 -0.32
CA SER A 28 6.03 -3.05 0.16
C SER A 28 5.78 -4.05 -0.95
N TYR A 29 5.38 -3.59 -2.13
CA TYR A 29 5.22 -4.43 -3.32
C TYR A 29 6.54 -5.08 -3.76
N ILE A 30 7.63 -4.32 -3.80
CA ILE A 30 8.96 -4.85 -4.12
C ILE A 30 9.33 -5.99 -3.17
N LEU A 31 9.06 -5.82 -1.88
CA LEU A 31 9.38 -6.82 -0.86
C LEU A 31 8.48 -8.07 -0.91
N SER A 32 7.25 -7.96 -1.42
CA SER A 32 6.29 -9.06 -1.42
C SER A 32 6.14 -9.78 -2.77
N GLY A 33 6.40 -9.10 -3.88
CA GLY A 33 5.95 -9.55 -5.21
C GLY A 33 6.93 -9.32 -6.35
N VAL A 34 8.18 -8.93 -6.05
CA VAL A 34 9.24 -8.75 -7.04
C VAL A 34 10.43 -9.63 -6.66
N GLU A 35 10.47 -10.84 -7.21
CA GLU A 35 11.51 -11.83 -6.94
C GLU A 35 12.85 -11.44 -7.57
N GLU A 36 12.80 -10.62 -8.63
CA GLU A 36 13.95 -10.13 -9.38
C GLU A 36 14.81 -9.12 -8.57
N ILE A 37 14.31 -8.63 -7.43
CA ILE A 37 15.01 -7.66 -6.57
C ILE A 37 15.31 -8.31 -5.22
N THR A 38 16.56 -8.67 -4.99
CA THR A 38 17.01 -9.15 -3.68
C THR A 38 17.31 -7.96 -2.78
N CYS A 39 16.55 -7.84 -1.70
CA CYS A 39 16.69 -6.74 -0.75
C CYS A 39 16.68 -7.23 0.70
N GLN A 40 17.43 -6.52 1.53
CA GLN A 40 17.44 -6.70 2.98
C GLN A 40 16.60 -5.60 3.61
N THR A 41 15.94 -5.93 4.73
CA THR A 41 15.16 -4.96 5.50
C THR A 41 15.62 -4.92 6.93
N LYS A 42 15.58 -3.74 7.53
CA LYS A 42 15.71 -3.58 8.97
C LYS A 42 14.75 -2.52 9.47
N THR A 43 14.30 -2.69 10.70
CA THR A 43 13.42 -1.73 11.37
C THR A 43 14.24 -0.99 12.42
N VAL A 44 14.22 0.34 12.35
CA VAL A 44 14.86 1.20 13.34
C VAL A 44 13.79 2.03 14.05
N PRO A 45 13.98 2.37 15.33
CA PRO A 45 13.06 3.26 16.03
C PRO A 45 13.06 4.64 15.35
N ASN A 46 11.88 5.19 15.14
CA ASN A 46 11.69 6.53 14.63
C ASN A 46 11.51 7.49 15.81
N GLN A 47 12.13 8.67 15.75
CA GLN A 47 11.97 9.74 16.76
C GLN A 47 10.64 10.48 16.53
N LEU A 48 9.51 9.78 16.60
CA LEU A 48 8.18 10.38 16.55
C LEU A 48 7.55 10.34 17.93
N GLU A 49 7.54 11.48 18.62
CA GLU A 49 6.77 11.64 19.84
C GLU A 49 5.27 11.62 19.53
N GLY A 50 4.54 10.68 20.13
CA GLY A 50 3.07 10.76 20.24
C GLY A 50 2.20 10.32 19.06
N ARG A 51 2.74 9.69 18.00
CA ARG A 51 1.90 9.09 16.92
C ARG A 51 2.36 7.71 16.47
N GLY A 52 1.44 6.73 16.48
CA GLY A 52 1.47 5.50 15.66
C GLY A 52 2.76 4.65 15.71
N CYS A 53 2.96 3.77 14.70
CA CYS A 53 4.16 2.92 14.62
C CYS A 53 5.43 3.77 14.72
N GLN A 54 6.20 3.51 15.78
CA GLN A 54 7.46 4.16 16.11
C GLN A 54 8.64 3.54 15.34
N CYS A 55 8.37 2.96 14.18
CA CYS A 55 9.26 2.10 13.45
C CYS A 55 9.47 2.66 12.04
N GLN A 56 10.71 3.01 11.69
CA GLN A 56 11.10 3.30 10.32
C GLN A 56 11.71 2.03 9.70
N ARG A 57 11.13 1.58 8.58
CA ARG A 57 11.70 0.49 7.78
C ARG A 57 12.75 1.07 6.82
N LEU A 58 13.93 0.48 6.87
CA LEU A 58 15.03 0.74 5.94
C LEU A 58 15.21 -0.45 5.02
N ILE A 59 15.53 -0.18 3.76
CA ILE A 59 15.77 -1.17 2.73
C ILE A 59 17.19 -0.98 2.19
N GLN A 60 17.88 -2.08 1.96
CA GLN A 60 19.15 -2.12 1.23
C GLN A 60 19.00 -3.12 0.08
N VAL A 61 19.29 -2.68 -1.14
CA VAL A 61 19.23 -3.55 -2.32
C VAL A 61 20.57 -4.28 -2.45
N SER A 62 20.53 -5.60 -2.39
CA SER A 62 21.71 -6.46 -2.53
C SER A 62 21.99 -6.77 -4.00
N HIS A 63 20.95 -7.15 -4.73
CA HIS A 63 21.06 -7.60 -6.12
C HIS A 63 19.79 -7.26 -6.90
N ILE A 64 19.95 -6.95 -8.19
CA ILE A 64 18.86 -6.75 -9.14
C ILE A 64 19.15 -7.66 -10.33
N ASP A 65 18.25 -8.60 -10.57
CA ASP A 65 18.32 -9.54 -11.68
C ASP A 65 18.00 -8.83 -13.01
N GLU A 66 18.64 -9.26 -14.09
CA GLU A 66 18.42 -8.77 -15.45
C GLU A 66 16.97 -9.02 -15.94
N LEU A 67 16.30 -10.04 -15.39
CA LEU A 67 14.89 -10.35 -15.67
C LEU A 67 13.94 -9.20 -15.32
N ILE A 68 14.34 -8.28 -14.43
CA ILE A 68 13.53 -7.09 -14.12
C ILE A 68 13.24 -6.25 -15.37
N ALA A 69 14.17 -6.21 -16.33
CA ALA A 69 14.01 -5.45 -17.57
C ALA A 69 12.95 -6.06 -18.48
N ALA A 70 12.78 -7.38 -18.46
CA ALA A 70 11.69 -8.05 -19.16
C ALA A 70 10.34 -7.75 -18.50
N ARG A 71 10.27 -7.81 -17.16
CA ARG A 71 9.07 -7.47 -16.40
C ARG A 71 8.60 -6.03 -16.68
N ILE A 72 9.52 -5.07 -16.64
CA ILE A 72 9.21 -3.66 -16.91
C ILE A 72 8.69 -3.48 -18.34
N ARG A 73 9.34 -4.11 -19.34
CA ARG A 73 8.87 -4.05 -20.74
C ARG A 73 7.46 -4.63 -20.89
N ASN A 74 7.19 -5.77 -20.27
CA ASN A 74 5.86 -6.38 -20.33
C ASN A 74 4.80 -5.51 -19.68
N ALA A 75 5.09 -4.92 -18.50
CA ALA A 75 4.16 -4.02 -17.82
C ALA A 75 3.83 -2.78 -18.66
N ILE A 76 4.82 -2.16 -19.31
CA ILE A 76 4.62 -1.00 -20.20
C ILE A 76 3.72 -1.39 -21.39
N ASN A 77 3.95 -2.57 -21.98
CA ASN A 77 3.15 -3.06 -23.11
C ASN A 77 1.70 -3.32 -22.72
N THR A 78 1.44 -3.81 -21.50
CA THR A 78 0.08 -4.04 -20.97
C THR A 78 -0.68 -2.73 -20.75
N GLU A 79 -0.02 -1.66 -20.31
CA GLU A 79 -0.67 -0.35 -20.14
C GLU A 79 -0.99 0.34 -21.48
N SER A 80 -0.24 0.04 -22.55
CA SER A 80 -0.54 0.50 -23.91
C SER A 80 -1.64 -0.30 -24.62
N GLU A 81 -1.93 -1.52 -24.17
CA GLU A 81 -3.08 -2.31 -24.60
C GLU A 81 -4.20 -2.19 -23.56
N GLY A 82 -4.87 -1.03 -23.53
CA GLY A 82 -6.07 -0.81 -22.71
C GLY A 82 -7.09 -1.92 -22.94
N THR A 83 -7.09 -2.91 -22.05
CA THR A 83 -7.92 -4.11 -22.11
C THR A 83 -9.08 -3.95 -21.11
N PRO A 84 -10.27 -4.49 -21.42
CA PRO A 84 -11.48 -4.31 -20.62
C PRO A 84 -11.39 -4.87 -19.18
N ALA A 85 -10.30 -5.56 -18.84
CA ALA A 85 -10.03 -6.10 -17.50
C ALA A 85 -9.90 -5.01 -16.41
N ASP A 86 -9.39 -3.81 -16.75
CA ASP A 86 -9.29 -2.70 -15.79
C ASP A 86 -10.66 -2.16 -15.36
N ALA A 87 -11.70 -2.36 -16.18
CA ALA A 87 -13.07 -2.02 -15.85
C ALA A 87 -13.72 -3.08 -14.93
N GLU A 88 -13.43 -4.37 -15.16
CA GLU A 88 -13.89 -5.47 -14.30
C GLU A 88 -13.19 -5.45 -12.94
N GLN A 89 -11.90 -5.12 -12.87
CA GLN A 89 -11.18 -5.00 -11.61
C GLN A 89 -11.66 -3.78 -10.80
N LYS A 90 -11.88 -2.63 -11.44
CA LYS A 90 -12.52 -1.46 -10.79
C LYS A 90 -13.95 -1.76 -10.34
N ALA A 91 -14.72 -2.53 -11.11
CA ALA A 91 -16.07 -2.94 -10.74
C ALA A 91 -16.07 -3.92 -9.56
N ALA A 92 -15.14 -4.88 -9.54
CA ALA A 92 -14.96 -5.81 -8.44
C ALA A 92 -14.44 -5.13 -7.17
N GLU A 93 -13.56 -4.13 -7.29
CA GLU A 93 -13.09 -3.32 -6.16
C GLU A 93 -14.19 -2.39 -5.65
N ALA A 94 -15.00 -1.79 -6.53
CA ALA A 94 -16.19 -1.03 -6.16
C ALA A 94 -17.26 -1.92 -5.50
N GLU A 95 -17.45 -3.15 -5.97
CA GLU A 95 -18.35 -4.13 -5.35
C GLU A 95 -17.81 -4.60 -4.00
N ALA A 96 -16.49 -4.83 -3.87
CA ALA A 96 -15.86 -5.20 -2.61
C ALA A 96 -15.94 -4.06 -1.58
N VAL A 97 -15.75 -2.80 -2.01
CA VAL A 97 -15.92 -1.60 -1.17
C VAL A 97 -17.39 -1.40 -0.81
N ALA A 98 -18.34 -1.68 -1.71
CA ALA A 98 -19.78 -1.67 -1.41
C ALA A 98 -20.19 -2.78 -0.44
N ARG A 99 -19.57 -3.97 -0.53
CA ARG A 99 -19.75 -5.07 0.43
C ARG A 99 -19.10 -4.77 1.78
N MET A 100 -18.04 -3.97 1.81
CA MET A 100 -17.42 -3.42 3.02
C MET A 100 -18.01 -2.07 3.45
N ALA A 101 -19.19 -1.69 2.96
CA ALA A 101 -19.87 -0.49 3.42
C ALA A 101 -20.18 -0.63 4.90
N ILE A 102 -19.40 0.09 5.73
CA ILE A 102 -19.74 0.36 7.13
C ILE A 102 -21.15 0.94 7.10
N ARG A 103 -22.14 0.17 7.58
CA ARG A 103 -23.51 0.66 7.69
C ARG A 103 -23.46 1.87 8.62
N VAL A 104 -23.69 3.06 8.08
CA VAL A 104 -23.70 4.29 8.86
C VAL A 104 -25.02 4.35 9.63
N PRO A 105 -25.02 4.72 10.93
CA PRO A 105 -26.28 4.87 11.68
C PRO A 105 -27.20 5.89 11.00
N PRO A 106 -28.52 5.64 10.91
CA PRO A 106 -29.47 6.58 10.31
C PRO A 106 -29.41 7.96 10.98
N ASP A 107 -29.59 9.02 10.18
CA ASP A 107 -29.44 10.40 10.68
C ASP A 107 -30.46 10.78 11.74
N GLU A 108 -31.61 10.12 11.75
CA GLU A 108 -32.73 10.34 12.68
C GLU A 108 -32.47 9.86 14.13
N LEU A 109 -31.40 9.08 14.38
CA LEU A 109 -31.09 8.62 15.74
C LEU A 109 -30.46 9.72 16.59
N ASN A 110 -30.88 9.81 17.85
CA ASN A 110 -30.17 10.63 18.83
C ASN A 110 -28.77 10.03 19.11
N ARG A 111 -27.83 10.86 19.57
CA ARG A 111 -26.43 10.52 19.83
C ARG A 111 -26.28 9.21 20.60
N GLU A 112 -26.99 9.03 21.72
CA GLU A 112 -26.91 7.79 22.53
C GLU A 112 -27.43 6.55 21.80
N GLN A 113 -28.45 6.70 20.96
CA GLN A 113 -28.98 5.61 20.15
C GLN A 113 -28.00 5.25 19.02
N LYS A 114 -27.32 6.23 18.40
CA LYS A 114 -26.24 5.98 17.43
C LYS A 114 -25.12 5.16 18.07
N TRP A 115 -24.73 5.46 19.31
CA TRP A 115 -23.75 4.67 20.07
C TRP A 115 -24.21 3.24 20.33
N GLN A 116 -25.45 3.04 20.80
CA GLN A 116 -25.99 1.70 21.02
C GLN A 116 -26.07 0.88 19.73
N TRP A 117 -26.42 1.53 18.62
CA TRP A 117 -26.53 0.90 17.31
C TRP A 117 -25.16 0.43 16.79
N MET A 118 -24.13 1.27 16.87
CA MET A 118 -22.74 0.91 16.51
C MET A 118 -22.17 -0.20 17.39
N LEU A 119 -22.56 -0.25 18.67
CA LEU A 119 -22.13 -1.27 19.61
C LEU A 119 -22.96 -2.56 19.52
N SER A 120 -24.07 -2.59 18.79
CA SER A 120 -24.90 -3.78 18.69
C SER A 120 -24.21 -4.91 17.91
N LYS A 121 -24.36 -6.16 18.39
CA LYS A 121 -23.75 -7.35 17.74
C LYS A 121 -24.29 -7.61 16.33
N ALA A 122 -25.45 -7.06 15.99
CA ALA A 122 -26.08 -7.19 14.68
C ALA A 122 -25.34 -6.43 13.56
N GLN A 123 -24.57 -5.40 13.89
CA GLN A 123 -23.79 -4.61 12.93
C GLN A 123 -22.31 -5.05 12.81
N ARG A 124 -21.88 -6.04 13.61
CA ARG A 124 -20.48 -6.52 13.66
C ARG A 124 -20.26 -7.87 12.96
N LYS A 125 -21.16 -8.27 12.05
CA LYS A 125 -21.02 -9.49 11.25
C LYS A 125 -20.85 -9.13 9.78
#